data_AF-A0A3N4JJD8-F1
#
_entry.id   AF-A0A3N4JJD8-F1
#
_cell.length_a   1.000
_cell.length_b   1.000
_cell.length_c   1.000
_cell.angle_alpha   90.00
_cell.angle_beta   90.00
_cell.angle_gamma   90.00
#
_symmetry.space_group_name_H-M   'P 1'
#
loop_
_entity.id
_entity.type
_entity.pdbx_description
1 polymer ?
#
loop_
_entity_poly.entity_id
_entity_poly.type
_entity_poly.pdbx_seq_one_letter_code
_entity_poly.pdbx_strand_id
1 'polypeptide(L)'
;MCLSASSECASCKEDQKKGKMIQLDCLHQFCTRCMEESIKNSMRDETLFPPSCCQAEIPQKVIKSTLTKQDQELYMSKTQEFRIPRSERFYCPEETCKSWIPPSAIGEGAVINCATCRTYICRTRQGKAHPPHKPCPQVPNQKNTGTQAINGWRECFKCRSMVEAVEGYNIMICGCGAEFCYSCGNVWKTCNCQDHNHRLSPHLSIFDPQSILMPRIAEQRQQQTRQSQEEDKRTAQRQAQGENQRQAEAAAAAEEKSRQLSAKYTALEQKLETLHSRQRSLVHSRHERETQALQRTLSAGKTSHLLSLQEEKTNLLTRQASEKATLEATFQKERTELSEKHSADEDDYWFSLQTYLRDRPNKEARQKALMDKLTVAQKEEMTGLAMQQEERLAASLADIDRRLHEVEDEIRRGAQDNGERRKDLARRQWAEWKWFKVILERRVAVLVEEREVEEKRERERGYSVHMLGGYLQAKEVEG
;
A
#
# COMPACT_ATOMS: atom_id res chain seq x y z
N MET A 1 11.65 22.37 16.24
CA MET A 1 12.45 21.14 16.29
C MET A 1 11.94 20.22 15.19
N CYS A 2 12.66 20.12 14.08
CA CYS A 2 12.27 19.26 12.95
C CYS A 2 12.50 17.80 13.35
N LEU A 3 11.43 17.08 13.65
CA LEU A 3 11.46 15.63 13.85
C LEU A 3 11.96 14.98 12.57
N SER A 4 13.19 14.47 12.58
CA SER A 4 13.74 13.68 11.49
C SER A 4 12.91 12.41 11.35
N ALA A 5 12.12 12.32 10.28
CA ALA A 5 11.26 11.17 10.03
C ALA A 5 12.10 9.88 9.90
N SER A 6 11.82 8.88 10.73
CA SER A 6 12.35 7.52 10.65
C SER A 6 11.37 6.60 9.91
N SER A 7 11.89 5.49 9.39
CA SER A 7 11.15 4.41 8.72
C SER A 7 11.73 3.05 9.18
N GLU A 8 10.87 2.06 9.37
CA GLU A 8 11.23 0.70 9.79
C GLU A 8 11.72 -0.16 8.61
N CYS A 9 12.79 -0.93 8.81
CA CYS A 9 13.27 -1.90 7.83
C CYS A 9 12.44 -3.19 7.81
N ALA A 10 11.98 -3.61 6.62
CA ALA A 10 11.16 -4.80 6.45
C ALA A 10 11.84 -6.11 6.90
N SER A 11 13.18 -6.17 6.85
CA SER A 11 13.98 -7.35 7.21
C SER A 11 14.41 -7.36 8.67
N CYS A 12 15.15 -6.36 9.16
CA CYS A 12 15.67 -6.36 10.53
C CYS A 12 14.74 -5.72 11.57
N LYS A 13 13.63 -5.09 11.16
CA LYS A 13 12.67 -4.40 12.03
C LYS A 13 13.27 -3.24 12.85
N GLU A 14 14.41 -2.70 12.43
CA GLU A 14 15.04 -1.54 13.05
C GLU A 14 14.64 -0.24 12.33
N ASP A 15 14.42 0.82 13.12
CA ASP A 15 14.17 2.18 12.61
C ASP A 15 15.43 2.84 12.07
N GLN A 16 15.34 3.38 10.86
CA GLN A 16 16.42 4.12 10.20
C GLN A 16 15.93 5.47 9.70
N LYS A 17 16.86 6.43 9.51
CA LYS A 17 16.52 7.73 8.91
C LYS A 17 16.02 7.51 7.48
N LYS A 18 14.91 8.16 7.09
CA LYS A 18 14.28 7.98 5.76
C LYS A 18 15.24 8.14 4.57
N GLY A 19 16.24 9.02 4.67
CA GLY A 19 17.25 9.21 3.61
C GLY A 19 18.23 8.05 3.40
N LYS A 20 18.23 7.03 4.28
CA LYS A 20 19.09 5.83 4.20
C LYS A 20 18.30 4.55 3.89
N MET A 21 17.04 4.68 3.51
CA MET A 21 16.16 3.55 3.21
C MET A 21 16.00 3.37 1.71
N ILE A 22 16.06 2.11 1.27
CA ILE A 22 15.83 1.70 -0.11
C ILE A 22 14.38 1.24 -0.21
N GLN A 23 13.57 1.94 -0.99
CA GLN A 23 12.19 1.56 -1.26
C GLN A 23 12.11 0.82 -2.60
N LEU A 24 11.48 -0.34 -2.60
CA LEU A 24 11.21 -1.14 -3.80
C LEU A 24 9.82 -0.85 -4.36
N ASP A 25 9.54 -1.33 -5.58
CA ASP A 25 8.25 -1.16 -6.27
C ASP A 25 7.09 -1.86 -5.53
N CYS A 26 7.39 -2.90 -4.74
CA CYS A 26 6.44 -3.55 -3.84
C CYS A 26 6.18 -2.76 -2.54
N LEU A 27 6.65 -1.51 -2.45
CA LEU A 27 6.52 -0.57 -1.32
C LEU A 27 7.24 -0.98 -0.02
N HIS A 28 7.90 -2.14 0.02
CA HIS A 28 8.76 -2.51 1.13
C HIS A 28 10.02 -1.63 1.17
N GLN A 29 10.40 -1.22 2.39
CA GLN A 29 11.59 -0.42 2.65
C GLN A 29 12.64 -1.28 3.37
N PHE A 30 13.87 -1.25 2.88
CA PHE A 30 15.00 -1.96 3.47
C PHE A 30 16.11 -0.98 3.84
N CYS A 31 16.79 -1.22 4.95
CA CYS A 31 18.06 -0.55 5.22
C CYS A 31 19.14 -1.09 4.27
N THR A 32 20.16 -0.28 3.98
CA THR A 32 21.22 -0.66 3.02
C THR A 32 21.88 -1.99 3.37
N ARG A 33 22.15 -2.26 4.66
CA ARG A 33 22.76 -3.50 5.13
C ARG A 33 21.92 -4.74 4.80
N CYS A 34 20.63 -4.72 5.15
CA CYS A 34 19.75 -5.86 4.89
C CYS A 34 19.53 -6.08 3.39
N MET A 35 19.50 -5.00 2.60
CA MET A 35 19.41 -5.10 1.14
C MET A 35 20.67 -5.77 0.55
N GLU A 36 21.86 -5.36 1.02
CA GLU A 36 23.13 -5.94 0.60
C GLU A 36 23.21 -7.44 0.95
N GLU A 37 22.83 -7.81 2.18
CA GLU A 37 22.80 -9.21 2.64
C GLU A 37 21.80 -10.06 1.83
N SER A 38 20.61 -9.52 1.53
CA SER A 38 19.61 -10.19 0.71
C SER A 38 20.15 -10.51 -0.69
N ILE A 39 20.80 -9.54 -1.34
CA ILE A 39 21.42 -9.73 -2.65
C ILE A 39 22.57 -10.75 -2.56
N LYS A 40 23.41 -10.67 -1.52
CA LYS A 40 24.52 -11.63 -1.30
C LYS A 40 24.03 -13.06 -1.10
N ASN A 41 22.91 -13.25 -0.43
CA ASN A 41 22.31 -14.57 -0.24
C ASN A 41 21.77 -15.13 -1.57
N SER A 42 21.13 -14.32 -2.41
CA SER A 42 20.71 -14.77 -3.76
C SER A 42 21.87 -15.21 -4.64
N MET A 43 23.08 -14.66 -4.46
CA MET A 43 24.25 -15.06 -5.24
C MET A 43 24.82 -16.43 -4.84
N ARG A 44 24.45 -16.94 -3.65
CA ARG A 44 24.92 -18.23 -3.12
C ARG A 44 23.99 -19.37 -3.47
N ASP A 45 22.69 -19.10 -3.52
CA ASP A 45 21.64 -20.09 -3.81
C ASP A 45 20.95 -19.77 -5.13
N GLU A 46 21.13 -20.64 -6.12
CA GLU A 46 20.54 -20.52 -7.44
C GLU A 46 19.00 -20.48 -7.39
N THR A 47 18.37 -21.08 -6.39
CA THR A 47 16.90 -21.07 -6.24
C THR A 47 16.35 -19.71 -5.80
N LEU A 48 17.20 -18.86 -5.21
CA LEU A 48 16.87 -17.51 -4.75
C LEU A 48 17.31 -16.43 -5.75
N PHE A 49 17.80 -16.85 -6.92
CA PHE A 49 18.28 -15.96 -7.97
C PHE A 49 17.27 -15.91 -9.13
N PRO A 50 16.91 -14.72 -9.65
CA PRO A 50 17.38 -13.38 -9.28
C PRO A 50 16.81 -12.88 -7.94
N PRO A 51 17.52 -11.97 -7.24
CA PRO A 51 17.04 -11.39 -6.00
C PRO A 51 15.68 -10.72 -6.21
N SER A 52 14.68 -11.14 -5.44
CA SER A 52 13.31 -10.68 -5.55
C SER A 52 12.72 -10.33 -4.18
N CYS A 53 11.70 -9.47 -4.19
CA CYS A 53 10.91 -9.13 -3.01
C CYS A 53 9.43 -9.37 -3.30
N CYS A 54 8.76 -10.13 -2.43
CA CYS A 54 7.40 -10.65 -2.60
C CYS A 54 7.27 -11.56 -3.82
N GLN A 55 7.26 -10.97 -5.02
CA GLN A 55 7.16 -11.63 -6.33
C GLN A 55 7.78 -10.76 -7.46
N ALA A 56 8.43 -9.65 -7.12
CA ALA A 56 9.04 -8.73 -8.08
C ALA A 56 10.57 -8.81 -7.99
N GLU A 57 11.23 -8.94 -9.14
CA GLU A 57 12.69 -8.87 -9.22
C GLU A 57 13.17 -7.49 -8.79
N ILE A 58 14.24 -7.46 -8.01
CA ILE A 58 14.85 -6.20 -7.57
C ILE A 58 15.52 -5.54 -8.79
N PRO A 59 15.23 -4.25 -9.08
CA PRO A 59 15.81 -3.58 -10.24
C PRO A 59 17.35 -3.53 -10.20
N GLN A 60 17.99 -3.80 -11.34
CA GLN A 60 19.45 -3.77 -11.50
C GLN A 60 20.11 -2.48 -11.00
N LYS A 61 19.41 -1.33 -11.12
CA LYS A 61 19.88 -0.03 -10.60
C LYS A 61 20.08 -0.06 -9.09
N VAL A 62 19.14 -0.67 -8.36
CA VAL A 62 19.17 -0.80 -6.90
C VAL A 62 20.29 -1.74 -6.48
N ILE A 63 20.47 -2.85 -7.20
CA ILE A 63 21.55 -3.81 -6.96
C ILE A 63 22.91 -3.13 -7.08
N LYS A 64 23.13 -2.39 -8.19
CA LYS A 64 24.38 -1.65 -8.43
C LYS A 64 24.62 -0.53 -7.42
N SER A 65 23.59 0.17 -6.94
CA SER A 65 23.78 1.22 -5.93
C SER A 65 24.03 0.67 -4.52
N THR A 66 23.65 -0.59 -4.25
CA THR A 66 23.75 -1.21 -2.92
C THR A 66 25.05 -1.98 -2.74
N LEU A 67 25.53 -2.67 -3.78
CA LEU A 67 26.72 -3.51 -3.71
C LEU A 67 28.03 -2.73 -3.85
N THR A 68 29.10 -3.21 -3.22
CA THR A 68 30.46 -2.73 -3.48
C THR A 68 30.91 -3.09 -4.91
N LYS A 69 31.94 -2.42 -5.46
CA LYS A 69 32.44 -2.73 -6.82
C LYS A 69 32.81 -4.21 -6.99
N GLN A 70 33.45 -4.80 -5.98
CA GLN A 70 33.82 -6.23 -5.99
C GLN A 70 32.58 -7.14 -6.00
N ASP A 71 31.57 -6.82 -5.20
CA ASP A 71 30.32 -7.59 -5.16
C ASP A 71 29.49 -7.42 -6.44
N GLN A 72 29.58 -6.27 -7.11
CA GLN A 72 28.94 -6.05 -8.41
C GLN A 72 29.55 -6.95 -9.49
N GLU A 73 30.88 -7.07 -9.53
CA GLU A 73 31.57 -7.98 -10.46
C GLU A 73 31.18 -9.44 -10.19
N LEU A 74 31.12 -9.83 -8.92
CA LEU A 74 30.66 -11.16 -8.51
C LEU A 74 29.20 -11.40 -8.93
N TYR A 75 28.31 -10.43 -8.71
CA TYR A 75 26.91 -10.51 -9.11
C TYR A 75 26.75 -10.68 -10.63
N MET A 76 27.53 -9.94 -11.42
CA MET A 76 27.55 -10.10 -12.88
C MET A 76 28.05 -11.49 -13.29
N SER A 77 29.12 -11.99 -12.65
CA SER A 77 29.62 -13.34 -12.90
C SER A 77 28.57 -14.40 -12.57
N LYS A 78 27.87 -14.28 -11.43
CA LYS A 78 26.80 -15.21 -11.03
C LYS A 78 25.58 -15.15 -11.94
N THR A 79 25.22 -13.96 -12.42
CA THR A 79 24.16 -13.78 -13.43
C THR A 79 24.47 -14.55 -14.71
N GLN A 80 25.72 -14.54 -15.17
CA GLN A 80 26.14 -15.28 -16.36
C GLN A 80 26.22 -16.79 -16.09
N GLU A 81 26.72 -17.19 -14.92
CA GLU A 81 26.79 -18.59 -14.49
C GLU A 81 25.40 -19.23 -14.47
N PHE A 82 24.44 -18.60 -13.78
CA PHE A 82 23.09 -19.14 -13.58
C PHE A 82 22.21 -19.11 -14.84
N ARG A 83 22.58 -18.32 -15.86
CA ARG A 83 21.94 -18.35 -17.18
C ARG A 83 22.24 -19.62 -17.99
N ILE A 84 23.32 -20.32 -17.68
CA ILE A 84 23.74 -21.54 -18.37
C ILE A 84 23.16 -22.75 -17.63
N PRO A 85 22.56 -23.76 -18.28
CA PRO A 85 22.12 -24.98 -17.61
C PRO A 85 23.26 -25.67 -16.85
N ARG A 86 22.97 -26.27 -15.69
CA ARG A 86 24.00 -26.88 -14.82
C ARG A 86 24.87 -27.94 -15.53
N SER A 87 24.32 -28.65 -16.52
CA SER A 87 25.02 -29.64 -17.35
C SER A 87 26.06 -29.05 -18.31
N GLU A 88 25.99 -27.74 -18.59
CA GLU A 88 26.82 -27.05 -19.59
C GLU A 88 27.84 -26.09 -18.96
N ARG A 89 27.84 -25.95 -17.62
CA ARG A 89 28.78 -25.08 -16.89
C ARG A 89 30.14 -25.74 -16.72
N PHE A 90 31.20 -24.95 -16.87
CA PHE A 90 32.57 -25.37 -16.59
C PHE A 90 33.05 -24.81 -15.25
N TYR A 91 33.66 -25.65 -14.42
CA TYR A 91 34.24 -25.26 -13.14
C TYR A 91 35.71 -25.69 -13.07
N CYS A 92 36.50 -24.97 -12.28
CA CYS A 92 37.87 -25.38 -12.01
C CYS A 92 37.87 -26.71 -11.22
N PRO A 93 38.60 -27.74 -11.66
CA PRO A 93 38.70 -29.03 -10.98
C PRO A 93 39.63 -29.00 -9.77
N GLU A 94 40.27 -27.87 -9.47
CA GLU A 94 41.08 -27.72 -8.28
C GLU A 94 40.18 -27.56 -7.05
N GLU A 95 40.35 -28.44 -6.06
CA GLU A 95 39.50 -28.53 -4.87
C GLU A 95 39.44 -27.22 -4.07
N THR A 96 40.54 -26.47 -4.08
CA THR A 96 40.67 -25.18 -3.38
C THR A 96 40.15 -23.99 -4.19
N CYS A 97 39.90 -24.15 -5.50
CA CYS A 97 39.48 -23.06 -6.37
C CYS A 97 37.99 -23.15 -6.72
N LYS A 98 37.56 -24.24 -7.36
CA LYS A 98 36.16 -24.48 -7.82
C LYS A 98 35.48 -23.28 -8.51
N SER A 99 36.24 -22.31 -9.02
CA SER A 99 35.67 -21.12 -9.62
C SER A 99 35.01 -21.47 -10.96
N TRP A 100 33.85 -20.86 -11.23
CA TRP A 100 33.19 -20.97 -12.53
C TRP A 100 34.06 -20.36 -13.64
N ILE A 101 34.02 -20.96 -14.82
CA ILE A 101 34.78 -20.53 -15.99
C ILE A 101 33.80 -19.96 -17.02
N PRO A 102 33.87 -18.66 -17.34
CA PRO A 102 32.96 -18.05 -18.29
C PRO A 102 33.20 -18.60 -19.70
N PRO A 103 32.16 -18.74 -20.54
CA PRO A 103 32.30 -19.20 -21.93
C PRO A 103 33.31 -18.39 -22.75
N SER A 104 33.47 -17.10 -22.46
CA SER A 104 34.46 -16.23 -23.12
C SER A 104 35.92 -16.61 -22.81
N ALA A 105 36.18 -17.29 -21.69
CA ALA A 105 37.51 -17.82 -21.35
C ALA A 105 37.76 -19.21 -21.95
N ILE A 106 36.75 -19.82 -22.57
CA ILE A 106 36.84 -21.12 -23.23
C ILE A 106 37.22 -20.88 -24.70
N GLY A 107 38.52 -20.77 -24.97
CA GLY A 107 39.04 -20.68 -26.33
C GLY A 107 38.85 -21.98 -27.14
N GLU A 108 39.15 -21.94 -28.44
CA GLU A 108 39.06 -23.10 -29.35
C GLU A 108 40.08 -24.22 -29.04
N GLY A 109 41.05 -23.94 -28.16
CA GLY A 109 42.07 -24.91 -27.74
C GLY A 109 41.54 -26.06 -26.88
N ALA A 110 42.25 -27.18 -26.88
CA ALA A 110 41.93 -28.37 -26.08
C ALA A 110 42.12 -28.16 -24.56
N VAL A 111 42.84 -27.11 -24.16
CA VAL A 111 43.16 -26.79 -22.77
C VAL A 111 42.62 -25.40 -22.43
N ILE A 112 41.89 -25.34 -21.32
CA ILE A 112 41.35 -24.11 -20.73
C ILE A 112 42.26 -23.71 -19.57
N ASN A 113 42.61 -22.43 -19.45
CA ASN A 113 43.37 -21.91 -18.32
C ASN A 113 42.42 -21.24 -17.32
N CYS A 114 42.46 -21.66 -16.06
CA CYS A 114 41.71 -21.00 -15.00
C CYS A 114 42.34 -19.63 -14.66
N ALA A 115 41.60 -18.54 -14.87
CA ALA A 115 42.09 -17.19 -14.56
C ALA A 115 42.43 -16.97 -13.07
N THR A 116 41.80 -17.73 -12.17
CA THR A 116 41.95 -17.58 -10.71
C THR A 116 43.20 -18.26 -10.17
N CYS A 117 43.38 -19.56 -10.43
CA CYS A 117 44.46 -20.37 -9.86
C CYS A 117 45.52 -20.80 -10.91
N ARG A 118 45.33 -20.42 -12.18
CA ARG A 118 46.17 -20.79 -13.32
C ARG A 118 46.26 -22.30 -13.60
N THR A 119 45.37 -23.09 -13.01
CA THR A 119 45.26 -24.52 -13.31
C THR A 119 44.78 -24.72 -14.75
N TYR A 120 45.50 -25.56 -15.49
CA TYR A 120 45.12 -25.99 -16.84
C TYR A 120 44.08 -27.12 -16.78
N ILE A 121 43.08 -27.09 -17.66
CA ILE A 121 41.88 -27.95 -17.63
C ILE A 121 41.65 -28.57 -19.02
N CYS A 122 41.47 -29.91 -19.16
CA CYS A 122 41.10 -30.53 -20.46
C CYS A 122 39.63 -30.19 -20.76
N ARG A 123 39.37 -29.52 -21.89
CA ARG A 123 38.03 -29.11 -22.33
C ARG A 123 37.07 -30.30 -22.47
N THR A 124 37.57 -31.46 -22.92
CA THR A 124 36.78 -32.67 -23.17
C THR A 124 36.34 -33.38 -21.88
N ARG A 125 37.15 -33.33 -20.82
CA ARG A 125 36.92 -34.07 -19.57
C ARG A 125 36.47 -33.19 -18.41
N GLN A 126 36.56 -31.86 -18.56
CA GLN A 126 36.33 -30.88 -17.49
C GLN A 126 37.15 -31.18 -16.22
N GLY A 127 38.37 -31.71 -16.39
CA GLY A 127 39.30 -32.10 -15.32
C GLY A 127 40.71 -31.55 -15.53
N LYS A 128 41.63 -31.78 -14.59
CA LYS A 128 43.02 -31.26 -14.67
C LYS A 128 43.68 -31.66 -16.01
N ALA A 129 44.37 -30.73 -16.66
CA ALA A 129 45.02 -30.95 -17.94
C ALA A 129 46.11 -32.02 -17.83
N HIS A 130 46.32 -32.74 -18.93
CA HIS A 130 47.35 -33.76 -19.06
C HIS A 130 48.32 -33.37 -20.18
N PRO A 131 49.53 -33.98 -20.24
CA PRO A 131 50.52 -33.69 -21.25
C PRO A 131 49.98 -33.89 -22.69
N PRO A 132 50.41 -33.07 -23.68
CA PRO A 132 49.91 -33.10 -25.05
C PRO A 132 50.18 -34.43 -25.78
N HIS A 133 51.20 -35.18 -25.36
CA HIS A 133 51.53 -36.50 -25.92
C HIS A 133 50.67 -37.65 -25.38
N LYS A 134 49.82 -37.40 -24.37
CA LYS A 134 48.79 -38.36 -23.95
C LYS A 134 47.47 -37.97 -24.63
N PRO A 135 46.82 -38.87 -25.39
CA PRO A 135 45.47 -38.62 -25.88
C PRO A 135 44.56 -38.30 -24.67
N CYS A 136 43.75 -37.23 -24.73
CA CYS A 136 42.77 -36.95 -23.66
C CYS A 136 41.93 -38.22 -23.58
N PRO A 137 41.98 -38.98 -22.45
CA PRO A 137 41.33 -40.27 -22.39
C PRO A 137 39.86 -39.97 -22.62
N GLN A 138 39.36 -40.42 -23.78
CA GLN A 138 38.00 -40.20 -24.26
C GLN A 138 37.06 -40.27 -23.06
N VAL A 139 36.09 -39.35 -22.94
CA VAL A 139 34.85 -39.71 -22.23
C VAL A 139 34.50 -41.09 -22.75
N PRO A 140 34.54 -42.15 -21.93
CA PRO A 140 34.94 -43.47 -22.42
C PRO A 140 33.96 -44.00 -23.45
N ASN A 141 34.29 -43.80 -24.73
CA ASN A 141 34.07 -44.75 -25.77
C ASN A 141 35.30 -45.65 -25.78
N GLN A 142 35.46 -46.49 -24.76
CA GLN A 142 36.32 -47.67 -24.85
C GLN A 142 36.14 -48.58 -23.64
N LYS A 143 35.64 -49.78 -23.95
CA LYS A 143 35.91 -51.05 -23.28
C LYS A 143 35.63 -51.06 -21.78
N ASN A 144 34.46 -51.58 -21.44
CA ASN A 144 34.09 -52.07 -20.11
C ASN A 144 35.13 -53.08 -19.59
N THR A 145 36.20 -52.58 -18.99
CA THR A 145 36.99 -53.34 -18.04
C THR A 145 36.40 -53.11 -16.67
N GLY A 146 35.48 -53.99 -16.30
CA GLY A 146 35.33 -54.52 -14.95
C GLY A 146 34.97 -53.53 -13.84
N THR A 147 33.70 -53.12 -13.79
CA THR A 147 32.99 -53.02 -12.52
C THR A 147 31.95 -54.14 -12.47
N GLN A 148 32.13 -55.04 -11.50
CA GLN A 148 31.25 -56.18 -11.26
C GLN A 148 29.82 -55.70 -11.02
N ALA A 149 28.83 -56.46 -11.49
CA ALA A 149 27.43 -56.22 -11.15
C ALA A 149 27.28 -56.29 -9.63
N ILE A 150 26.88 -55.18 -9.01
CA ILE A 150 26.56 -55.16 -7.58
C ILE A 150 25.06 -55.40 -7.52
N ASN A 151 24.66 -56.60 -7.08
CA ASN A 151 23.31 -56.93 -6.62
C ASN A 151 22.15 -56.33 -7.43
N GLY A 152 22.03 -56.65 -8.72
CA GLY A 152 20.90 -56.23 -9.55
C GLY A 152 21.02 -54.85 -10.20
N TRP A 153 22.13 -54.12 -10.01
CA TRP A 153 22.32 -52.80 -10.60
C TRP A 153 23.52 -52.74 -11.55
N ARG A 154 23.39 -51.93 -12.62
CA ARG A 154 24.45 -51.71 -13.60
C ARG A 154 24.51 -50.28 -14.12
N GLU A 155 25.72 -49.76 -14.25
CA GLU A 155 25.99 -48.42 -14.78
C GLU A 155 25.74 -48.37 -16.31
N CYS A 156 24.95 -47.38 -16.76
CA CYS A 156 24.69 -47.17 -18.18
C CYS A 156 25.96 -46.72 -18.92
N PHE A 157 26.30 -47.40 -20.02
CA PHE A 157 27.46 -47.06 -20.85
C PHE A 157 27.41 -45.65 -21.46
N LYS A 158 26.20 -45.07 -21.61
CA LYS A 158 25.98 -43.77 -22.28
C LYS A 158 25.97 -42.60 -21.30
N CYS A 159 25.23 -42.69 -20.19
CA CYS A 159 25.03 -41.58 -19.26
C CYS A 159 25.54 -41.83 -17.83
N ARG A 160 26.10 -43.01 -17.55
CA ARG A 160 26.62 -43.43 -16.24
C ARG A 160 25.61 -43.45 -15.08
N SER A 161 24.33 -43.34 -15.38
CA SER A 161 23.28 -43.57 -14.39
C SER A 161 23.22 -45.05 -14.03
N MET A 162 23.02 -45.37 -12.76
CA MET A 162 22.78 -46.75 -12.30
C MET A 162 21.38 -47.19 -12.73
N VAL A 163 21.29 -48.37 -13.35
CA VAL A 163 20.05 -48.95 -13.88
C VAL A 163 19.83 -50.31 -13.22
N GLU A 164 18.64 -50.54 -12.68
CA GLU A 164 18.23 -51.82 -12.09
C GLU A 164 17.88 -52.85 -13.17
N ALA A 165 18.20 -54.12 -12.93
CA ALA A 165 17.95 -55.21 -13.84
C ALA A 165 16.52 -55.72 -13.71
N VAL A 166 15.85 -55.94 -14.84
CA VAL A 166 14.53 -56.57 -14.89
C VAL A 166 14.74 -58.09 -14.89
N GLU A 167 14.05 -58.80 -13.99
CA GLU A 167 14.20 -60.25 -13.84
C GLU A 167 13.95 -61.01 -15.15
N GLY A 168 14.84 -61.95 -15.48
CA GLY A 168 14.66 -62.92 -16.57
C GLY A 168 15.19 -62.52 -17.95
N TYR A 169 15.70 -61.30 -18.15
CA TYR A 169 16.28 -60.89 -19.44
C TYR A 169 17.66 -60.23 -19.29
N ASN A 170 18.57 -60.54 -20.22
CA ASN A 170 19.92 -59.97 -20.25
C ASN A 170 19.99 -58.56 -20.89
N ILE A 171 18.87 -57.85 -21.04
CA ILE A 171 18.79 -56.49 -21.59
C ILE A 171 18.48 -55.46 -20.50
N MET A 172 19.18 -54.34 -20.52
CA MET A 172 19.01 -53.17 -19.66
C MET A 172 18.60 -51.97 -20.53
N ILE A 173 17.57 -51.23 -20.12
CA ILE A 173 17.08 -50.03 -20.82
C ILE A 173 17.24 -48.84 -19.87
N CYS A 174 18.06 -47.86 -20.24
CA CYS A 174 18.24 -46.64 -19.45
C CYS A 174 17.25 -45.55 -19.88
N GLY A 175 16.84 -44.67 -18.95
CA GLY A 175 16.04 -43.46 -19.26
C GLY A 175 16.68 -42.49 -20.28
N CYS A 176 17.98 -42.63 -20.59
CA CYS A 176 18.63 -41.93 -21.70
C CYS A 176 18.41 -42.58 -23.09
N GLY A 177 17.57 -43.62 -23.17
CA GLY A 177 17.21 -44.38 -24.37
C GLY A 177 18.26 -45.41 -24.81
N ALA A 178 19.21 -45.78 -23.94
CA ALA A 178 20.28 -46.71 -24.26
C ALA A 178 19.93 -48.15 -23.86
N GLU A 179 20.07 -49.09 -24.80
CA GLU A 179 19.91 -50.53 -24.57
C GLU A 179 21.27 -51.22 -24.45
N PHE A 180 21.51 -51.96 -23.37
CA PHE A 180 22.78 -52.64 -23.12
C PHE A 180 22.63 -53.96 -22.39
N CYS A 181 23.62 -54.83 -22.49
CA CYS A 181 23.58 -56.15 -21.90
C CYS A 181 23.78 -56.07 -20.37
N TYR A 182 22.91 -56.73 -19.61
CA TYR A 182 23.07 -56.88 -18.16
C TYR A 182 24.38 -57.58 -17.80
N SER A 183 24.81 -58.60 -18.55
CA SER A 183 25.99 -59.41 -18.23
C SER A 183 27.31 -58.72 -18.57
N CYS A 184 27.43 -57.99 -19.69
CA CYS A 184 28.69 -57.32 -20.08
C CYS A 184 28.65 -55.79 -20.21
N GLY A 185 27.48 -55.16 -20.19
CA GLY A 185 27.34 -53.69 -20.18
C GLY A 185 27.55 -53.07 -21.56
N ASN A 186 27.78 -53.89 -22.59
CA ASN A 186 27.94 -53.44 -23.97
C ASN A 186 26.58 -53.20 -24.63
N VAL A 187 26.57 -52.42 -25.72
CA VAL A 187 25.36 -52.15 -26.52
C VAL A 187 24.66 -53.46 -26.86
N TRP A 188 23.34 -53.49 -26.68
CA TRP A 188 22.53 -54.69 -26.90
C TRP A 188 22.79 -55.28 -28.30
N LYS A 189 22.94 -56.61 -28.38
CA LYS A 189 23.31 -57.39 -29.58
C LYS A 189 24.72 -57.17 -30.16
N THR A 190 25.60 -56.41 -29.48
CA THR A 190 27.00 -56.24 -29.90
C THR A 190 28.00 -57.04 -29.06
N CYS A 191 27.51 -57.79 -28.07
CA CYS A 191 28.32 -58.63 -27.20
C CYS A 191 28.28 -60.10 -27.60
N ASN A 192 29.38 -60.82 -27.39
CA ASN A 192 29.48 -62.26 -27.64
C ASN A 192 29.12 -63.10 -26.39
N CYS A 193 28.25 -62.57 -25.52
CA CYS A 193 27.79 -63.29 -24.33
C CYS A 193 26.90 -64.45 -24.77
N GLN A 194 27.24 -65.68 -24.37
CA GLN A 194 26.47 -66.89 -24.65
C GLN A 194 25.17 -66.85 -23.85
N ASP A 195 24.15 -66.18 -24.40
CA ASP A 195 22.72 -66.43 -24.15
C ASP A 195 21.86 -65.60 -25.11
N HIS A 196 22.08 -65.79 -26.40
CA HIS A 196 21.16 -65.34 -27.44
C HIS A 196 20.41 -66.58 -27.97
N ASN A 197 19.34 -66.95 -27.28
CA ASN A 197 18.41 -68.04 -27.59
C ASN A 197 18.96 -69.48 -27.48
N HIS A 198 18.54 -70.19 -26.44
CA HIS A 198 18.45 -71.65 -26.46
C HIS A 198 17.56 -72.09 -27.65
N ARG A 199 18.17 -72.53 -28.75
CA ARG A 199 17.55 -73.50 -29.67
C ARG A 199 17.93 -74.89 -29.20
N LEU A 200 16.96 -75.61 -28.63
CA LEU A 200 17.03 -77.06 -28.52
C LEU A 200 16.92 -77.65 -29.93
N SER A 201 17.84 -78.55 -30.28
CA SER A 201 17.74 -79.41 -31.45
C SER A 201 17.57 -80.86 -30.99
N PRO A 202 16.90 -81.71 -31.79
CA PRO A 202 16.09 -82.84 -31.30
C PRO A 202 16.85 -84.16 -31.36
N HIS A 203 16.67 -85.03 -30.38
CA HIS A 203 16.70 -86.48 -30.64
C HIS A 203 16.07 -87.33 -29.52
N LEU A 204 15.11 -88.17 -29.93
CA LEU A 204 14.64 -89.45 -29.36
C LEU A 204 13.87 -89.47 -28.03
N SER A 205 12.54 -89.35 -28.19
CA SER A 205 11.48 -90.28 -27.77
C SER A 205 11.81 -91.39 -26.75
N ILE A 206 10.96 -91.51 -25.70
CA ILE A 206 9.94 -92.56 -25.51
C ILE A 206 9.38 -92.46 -24.06
N PHE A 207 8.05 -92.62 -23.95
CA PHE A 207 7.16 -92.60 -22.78
C PHE A 207 6.67 -91.24 -22.25
N ASP A 208 5.37 -91.02 -22.48
CA ASP A 208 4.50 -89.91 -22.09
C ASP A 208 3.82 -90.19 -20.73
N PRO A 209 4.14 -89.41 -19.69
CA PRO A 209 3.23 -89.17 -18.57
C PRO A 209 2.87 -87.67 -18.42
N GLN A 210 2.73 -86.93 -19.51
CA GLN A 210 2.61 -85.46 -19.50
C GLN A 210 1.25 -84.92 -19.95
N SER A 211 0.28 -85.80 -20.24
CA SER A 211 -1.10 -85.43 -20.62
C SER A 211 -2.02 -85.03 -19.45
N ILE A 212 -1.60 -85.20 -18.18
CA ILE A 212 -2.41 -84.82 -16.99
C ILE A 212 -1.70 -83.75 -16.11
N LEU A 213 -0.37 -83.66 -16.15
CA LEU A 213 0.39 -82.80 -15.24
C LEU A 213 0.52 -81.34 -15.72
N MET A 214 0.68 -81.10 -17.03
CA MET A 214 0.85 -79.75 -17.58
C MET A 214 -0.43 -78.88 -17.52
N PRO A 215 -1.64 -79.40 -17.81
CA PRO A 215 -2.88 -78.65 -17.60
C PRO A 215 -3.10 -78.31 -16.11
N ARG A 216 -2.79 -79.24 -15.20
CA ARG A 216 -2.90 -79.01 -13.74
C ARG A 216 -1.91 -77.97 -13.23
N ILE A 217 -0.66 -77.97 -13.71
CA ILE A 217 0.33 -76.93 -13.37
C ILE A 217 -0.08 -75.56 -13.95
N ALA A 218 -0.65 -75.53 -15.15
CA ALA A 218 -1.15 -74.30 -15.77
C ALA A 218 -2.40 -73.74 -15.04
N GLU A 219 -3.34 -74.60 -14.66
CA GLU A 219 -4.51 -74.25 -13.85
C GLU A 219 -4.09 -73.76 -12.45
N GLN A 220 -3.14 -74.43 -11.80
CA GLN A 220 -2.63 -74.04 -10.48
C GLN A 220 -1.91 -72.68 -10.52
N ARG A 221 -1.15 -72.40 -11.59
CA ARG A 221 -0.57 -71.06 -11.83
C ARG A 221 -1.65 -70.01 -12.06
N GLN A 222 -2.66 -70.28 -12.90
CA GLN A 222 -3.78 -69.35 -13.08
C GLN A 222 -4.54 -69.08 -11.78
N GLN A 223 -4.71 -70.09 -10.93
CA GLN A 223 -5.37 -69.96 -9.64
C GLN A 223 -4.53 -69.12 -8.67
N GLN A 224 -3.22 -69.31 -8.63
CA GLN A 224 -2.28 -68.47 -7.88
C GLN A 224 -2.26 -67.02 -8.40
N THR A 225 -2.25 -66.80 -9.72
CA THR A 225 -2.32 -65.45 -10.30
C THR A 225 -3.64 -64.76 -9.96
N ARG A 226 -4.78 -65.47 -10.00
CA ARG A 226 -6.08 -64.92 -9.58
C ARG A 226 -6.08 -64.56 -8.09
N GLN A 227 -5.50 -65.40 -7.24
CA GLN A 227 -5.37 -65.13 -5.81
C GLN A 227 -4.49 -63.91 -5.53
N SER A 228 -3.35 -63.79 -6.21
CA SER A 228 -2.48 -62.60 -6.13
C SER A 228 -3.23 -61.34 -6.57
N GLN A 229 -3.89 -61.37 -7.73
CA GLN A 229 -4.66 -60.22 -8.24
C GLN A 229 -5.82 -59.82 -7.31
N GLU A 230 -6.48 -60.78 -6.66
CA GLU A 230 -7.54 -60.51 -5.68
C GLU A 230 -6.96 -59.87 -4.40
N GLU A 231 -5.78 -60.30 -3.97
CA GLU A 231 -5.05 -59.75 -2.83
C GLU A 231 -4.50 -58.34 -3.12
N ASP A 232 -3.96 -58.12 -4.32
CA ASP A 232 -3.53 -56.81 -4.83
C ASP A 232 -4.72 -55.82 -4.92
N LYS A 233 -5.89 -56.28 -5.38
CA LYS A 233 -7.11 -55.46 -5.36
C LYS A 233 -7.55 -55.11 -3.94
N ARG A 234 -7.45 -56.04 -2.99
CA ARG A 234 -7.82 -55.80 -1.58
C ARG A 234 -6.85 -54.84 -0.91
N THR A 235 -5.55 -54.94 -1.19
CA THR A 235 -4.54 -54.01 -0.66
C THR A 235 -4.70 -52.62 -1.27
N ALA A 236 -4.89 -52.51 -2.58
CA ALA A 236 -5.19 -51.25 -3.27
C ALA A 236 -6.48 -50.59 -2.72
N GLN A 237 -7.53 -51.39 -2.47
CA GLN A 237 -8.77 -50.88 -1.88
C GLN A 237 -8.59 -50.36 -0.45
N ARG A 238 -7.75 -51.01 0.37
CA ARG A 238 -7.40 -50.54 1.72
C ARG A 238 -6.56 -49.26 1.67
N GLN A 239 -5.61 -49.16 0.74
CA GLN A 239 -4.82 -47.94 0.53
C GLN A 239 -5.71 -46.78 0.10
N ALA A 240 -6.60 -46.98 -0.87
CA ALA A 240 -7.56 -45.97 -1.33
C ALA A 240 -8.51 -45.53 -0.21
N GLN A 241 -9.01 -46.46 0.62
CA GLN A 241 -9.81 -46.12 1.80
C GLN A 241 -9.01 -45.31 2.82
N GLY A 242 -7.75 -45.68 3.09
CA GLY A 242 -6.87 -44.94 3.99
C GLY A 242 -6.46 -43.56 3.46
N GLU A 243 -6.36 -43.38 2.15
CA GLU A 243 -6.15 -42.08 1.52
C GLU A 243 -7.41 -41.21 1.58
N ASN A 244 -8.58 -41.76 1.27
CA ASN A 244 -9.86 -41.06 1.40
C ASN A 244 -10.11 -40.62 2.84
N GLN A 245 -9.80 -41.46 3.82
CA GLN A 245 -9.92 -41.12 5.23
C GLN A 245 -8.95 -40.00 5.63
N ARG A 246 -7.68 -40.06 5.18
CA ARG A 246 -6.70 -38.98 5.39
C ARG A 246 -7.14 -37.66 4.75
N GLN A 247 -7.73 -37.70 3.55
CA GLN A 247 -8.29 -36.51 2.89
C GLN A 247 -9.50 -35.95 3.64
N ALA A 248 -10.40 -36.81 4.12
CA ALA A 248 -11.56 -36.39 4.91
C ALA A 248 -11.15 -35.76 6.25
N GLU A 249 -10.18 -36.34 6.95
CA GLU A 249 -9.61 -35.79 8.19
C GLU A 249 -8.91 -34.44 7.94
N ALA A 250 -8.14 -34.32 6.84
CA ALA A 250 -7.51 -33.07 6.45
C ALA A 250 -8.53 -31.98 6.09
N ALA A 251 -9.61 -32.34 5.39
CA ALA A 251 -10.70 -31.42 5.05
C ALA A 251 -11.45 -30.94 6.30
N ALA A 252 -11.78 -31.85 7.24
CA ALA A 252 -12.39 -31.50 8.51
C ALA A 252 -11.49 -30.58 9.36
N ALA A 253 -10.19 -30.85 9.40
CA ALA A 253 -9.22 -30.00 10.09
C ALA A 253 -9.08 -28.60 9.44
N ALA A 254 -9.17 -28.50 8.11
CA ALA A 254 -9.16 -27.23 7.39
C ALA A 254 -10.45 -26.43 7.66
N GLU A 255 -11.60 -27.09 7.70
CA GLU A 255 -12.89 -26.44 8.03
C GLU A 255 -12.89 -25.91 9.46
N GLU A 256 -12.42 -26.69 10.43
CA GLU A 256 -12.31 -26.26 11.82
C GLU A 256 -11.38 -25.05 11.98
N LYS A 257 -10.23 -25.03 11.30
CA LYS A 257 -9.35 -23.86 11.27
C LYS A 257 -10.04 -22.63 10.68
N SER A 258 -10.80 -22.79 9.60
CA SER A 258 -11.56 -21.68 9.00
C SER A 258 -12.61 -21.13 9.97
N ARG A 259 -13.32 -22.00 10.71
CA ARG A 259 -14.26 -21.60 11.76
C ARG A 259 -13.57 -20.84 12.89
N GLN A 260 -12.42 -21.32 13.36
CA GLN A 260 -11.62 -20.65 14.40
C GLN A 260 -11.11 -19.28 13.93
N LEU A 261 -10.67 -19.18 12.68
CA LEU A 261 -10.22 -17.93 12.08
C LEU A 261 -11.37 -16.92 12.01
N SER A 262 -12.53 -17.33 11.50
CA SER A 262 -13.73 -16.50 11.46
C SER A 262 -14.13 -16.02 12.85
N ALA A 263 -14.16 -16.92 13.84
CA ALA A 263 -14.50 -16.57 15.22
C ALA A 263 -13.51 -15.57 15.85
N LYS A 264 -12.21 -15.74 15.58
CA LYS A 264 -11.14 -14.81 16.01
C LYS A 264 -11.40 -13.41 15.45
N TYR A 265 -11.65 -13.28 14.15
CA TYR A 265 -11.87 -11.97 13.52
C TYR A 265 -13.19 -11.32 13.94
N THR A 266 -14.27 -12.09 14.08
CA THR A 266 -15.53 -11.56 14.64
C THR A 266 -15.34 -11.03 16.07
N ALA A 267 -14.56 -11.72 16.91
CA ALA A 267 -14.26 -11.23 18.26
C ALA A 267 -13.39 -9.96 18.25
N LEU A 268 -12.46 -9.82 17.30
CA LEU A 268 -11.66 -8.61 17.13
C LEU A 268 -12.50 -7.43 16.61
N GLU A 269 -13.42 -7.67 15.67
CA GLU A 269 -14.37 -6.68 15.17
C GLU A 269 -15.23 -6.11 16.31
N GLN A 270 -15.76 -6.96 17.16
CA GLN A 270 -16.53 -6.54 18.34
C GLN A 270 -15.68 -5.68 19.29
N LYS A 271 -14.45 -6.11 19.61
CA LYS A 271 -13.53 -5.33 20.45
C LYS A 271 -13.22 -3.98 19.81
N LEU A 272 -12.96 -3.95 18.51
CA LEU A 272 -12.69 -2.72 17.78
C LEU A 272 -13.90 -1.77 17.81
N GLU A 273 -15.12 -2.29 17.65
CA GLU A 273 -16.33 -1.48 17.70
C GLU A 273 -16.60 -0.92 19.11
N THR A 274 -16.37 -1.70 20.18
CA THR A 274 -16.46 -1.17 21.55
C THR A 274 -15.45 -0.04 21.80
N LEU A 275 -14.22 -0.19 21.30
CA LEU A 275 -13.18 0.84 21.37
C LEU A 275 -13.58 2.08 20.57
N HIS A 276 -14.09 1.90 19.35
CA HIS A 276 -14.56 2.98 18.49
C HIS A 276 -15.72 3.74 19.13
N SER A 277 -16.70 3.04 19.70
CA SER A 277 -17.83 3.63 20.42
C SER A 277 -17.36 4.47 21.62
N ARG A 278 -16.46 3.92 22.45
CA ARG A 278 -15.87 4.67 23.57
C ARG A 278 -15.12 5.91 23.11
N GLN A 279 -14.31 5.81 22.06
CA GLN A 279 -13.57 6.94 21.53
C GLN A 279 -14.48 8.01 20.91
N ARG A 280 -15.54 7.63 20.19
CA ARG A 280 -16.57 8.55 19.68
C ARG A 280 -17.19 9.36 20.83
N SER A 281 -17.57 8.67 21.91
CA SER A 281 -18.14 9.31 23.10
C SER A 281 -17.17 10.29 23.75
N LEU A 282 -15.88 9.95 23.86
CA LEU A 282 -14.85 10.84 24.41
C LEU A 282 -14.64 12.10 23.56
N VAL A 283 -14.57 11.95 22.23
CA VAL A 283 -14.44 13.07 21.29
C VAL A 283 -15.67 13.98 21.41
N HIS A 284 -16.88 13.41 21.38
CA HIS A 284 -18.13 14.17 21.54
C HIS A 284 -18.18 14.91 22.88
N SER A 285 -17.89 14.23 23.99
CA SER A 285 -17.87 14.83 25.32
C SER A 285 -16.84 15.95 25.46
N ARG A 286 -15.68 15.83 24.80
CA ARG A 286 -14.70 16.92 24.74
C ARG A 286 -15.24 18.10 23.92
N HIS A 287 -15.76 17.86 22.71
CA HIS A 287 -16.32 18.91 21.86
C HIS A 287 -17.47 19.66 22.54
N GLU A 288 -18.31 18.93 23.27
CA GLU A 288 -19.39 19.49 24.07
C GLU A 288 -18.85 20.36 25.21
N ARG A 289 -17.85 19.88 25.96
CA ARG A 289 -17.20 20.68 27.02
C ARG A 289 -16.54 21.94 26.49
N GLU A 290 -15.84 21.88 25.36
CA GLU A 290 -15.23 23.05 24.71
C GLU A 290 -16.29 24.06 24.26
N THR A 291 -17.39 23.59 23.67
CA THR A 291 -18.51 24.43 23.23
C THR A 291 -19.15 25.12 24.42
N GLN A 292 -19.41 24.39 25.50
CA GLN A 292 -19.94 24.94 26.74
C GLN A 292 -18.96 25.93 27.38
N ALA A 293 -17.65 25.64 27.38
CA ALA A 293 -16.63 26.53 27.93
C ALA A 293 -16.52 27.85 27.14
N LEU A 294 -16.53 27.77 25.79
CA LEU A 294 -16.58 28.94 24.94
C LEU A 294 -17.86 29.73 25.20
N GLN A 295 -19.01 29.08 25.24
CA GLN A 295 -20.29 29.74 25.53
C GLN A 295 -20.26 30.46 26.89
N ARG A 296 -19.71 29.83 27.94
CA ARG A 296 -19.54 30.45 29.26
C ARG A 296 -18.63 31.67 29.21
N THR A 297 -17.51 31.58 28.48
CA THR A 297 -16.56 32.70 28.31
C THR A 297 -17.22 33.86 27.58
N LEU A 298 -17.97 33.57 26.51
CA LEU A 298 -18.72 34.56 25.75
C LEU A 298 -19.84 35.20 26.59
N SER A 299 -20.54 34.42 27.43
CA SER A 299 -21.57 34.95 28.33
C SER A 299 -20.98 35.73 29.51
N ALA A 300 -19.83 35.32 30.06
CA ALA A 300 -19.18 36.03 31.16
C ALA A 300 -18.56 37.36 30.69
N GLY A 301 -17.97 37.41 29.48
CA GLY A 301 -17.51 38.66 28.88
C GLY A 301 -18.65 39.61 28.50
N LYS A 302 -19.84 39.07 28.21
CA LYS A 302 -21.06 39.86 27.91
C LYS A 302 -21.60 40.63 29.11
N THR A 303 -21.56 40.06 30.31
CA THR A 303 -22.37 40.62 31.41
C THR A 303 -21.82 41.92 31.98
N SER A 304 -20.53 42.21 31.88
CA SER A 304 -19.98 43.47 32.43
C SER A 304 -19.75 44.52 31.35
N HIS A 305 -18.94 44.20 30.33
CA HIS A 305 -18.51 45.22 29.36
C HIS A 305 -19.58 45.53 28.30
N LEU A 306 -20.24 44.51 27.73
CA LEU A 306 -21.30 44.75 26.74
C LEU A 306 -22.52 45.44 27.37
N LEU A 307 -22.89 45.07 28.60
CA LEU A 307 -23.95 45.78 29.32
C LEU A 307 -23.57 47.23 29.60
N SER A 308 -22.32 47.49 30.00
CA SER A 308 -21.81 48.85 30.18
C SER A 308 -21.84 49.67 28.89
N LEU A 309 -21.44 49.10 27.75
CA LEU A 309 -21.54 49.78 26.44
C LEU A 309 -22.99 50.01 26.01
N GLN A 310 -23.90 49.07 26.29
CA GLN A 310 -25.32 49.24 26.02
C GLN A 310 -25.93 50.34 26.88
N GLU A 311 -25.57 50.39 28.16
CA GLU A 311 -25.97 51.46 29.09
C GLU A 311 -25.43 52.82 28.64
N GLU A 312 -24.14 52.90 28.28
CA GLU A 312 -23.53 54.11 27.73
C GLU A 312 -24.26 54.58 26.47
N LYS A 313 -24.58 53.67 25.53
CA LYS A 313 -25.38 53.98 24.34
C LYS A 313 -26.74 54.58 24.72
N THR A 314 -27.46 53.99 25.66
CA THR A 314 -28.77 54.51 26.09
C THR A 314 -28.66 55.88 26.74
N ASN A 315 -27.61 56.12 27.52
CA ASN A 315 -27.35 57.41 28.15
C ASN A 315 -27.04 58.49 27.11
N LEU A 316 -26.22 58.16 26.11
CA LEU A 316 -25.89 59.07 25.01
C LEU A 316 -27.11 59.42 24.16
N LEU A 317 -27.95 58.43 23.82
CA LEU A 317 -29.21 58.69 23.08
C LEU A 317 -30.17 59.57 23.88
N THR A 318 -30.27 59.34 25.19
CA THR A 318 -31.10 60.17 26.07
C THR A 318 -30.59 61.61 26.12
N ARG A 319 -29.27 61.79 26.24
CA ARG A 319 -28.62 63.11 26.21
C ARG A 319 -28.79 63.81 24.86
N GLN A 320 -28.63 63.08 23.76
CA GLN A 320 -28.84 63.60 22.39
C GLN A 320 -30.28 64.10 22.23
N ALA A 321 -31.25 63.32 22.70
CA ALA A 321 -32.67 63.67 22.63
C ALA A 321 -33.01 64.90 23.47
N SER A 322 -32.47 64.99 24.69
CA SER A 322 -32.69 66.16 25.55
C SER A 322 -32.07 67.42 24.96
N GLU A 323 -30.83 67.35 24.47
CA GLU A 323 -30.11 68.48 23.87
C GLU A 323 -30.83 68.98 22.60
N LYS A 324 -31.25 68.06 21.72
CA LYS A 324 -32.08 68.39 20.56
C LYS A 324 -33.40 69.06 20.95
N ALA A 325 -34.08 68.55 21.98
CA ALA A 325 -35.33 69.16 22.45
C ALA A 325 -35.12 70.57 23.00
N THR A 326 -34.03 70.82 23.72
CA THR A 326 -33.71 72.16 24.22
C THR A 326 -33.42 73.14 23.09
N LEU A 327 -32.62 72.74 22.09
CA LEU A 327 -32.31 73.59 20.95
C LEU A 327 -33.53 73.86 20.08
N GLU A 328 -34.35 72.84 19.80
CA GLU A 328 -35.58 73.01 19.02
C GLU A 328 -36.53 74.02 19.68
N ALA A 329 -36.67 74.00 21.00
CA ALA A 329 -37.46 74.99 21.72
C ALA A 329 -36.90 76.42 21.54
N THR A 330 -35.57 76.58 21.59
CA THR A 330 -34.94 77.89 21.33
C THR A 330 -35.12 78.33 19.88
N PHE A 331 -34.99 77.42 18.92
CA PHE A 331 -35.16 77.71 17.49
C PHE A 331 -36.60 78.04 17.13
N GLN A 332 -37.57 77.40 17.78
CA GLN A 332 -38.98 77.78 17.68
C GLN A 332 -39.20 79.21 18.13
N LYS A 333 -38.63 79.60 19.28
CA LYS A 333 -38.74 80.97 19.79
C LYS A 333 -38.11 82.01 18.86
N GLU A 334 -36.90 81.75 18.36
CA GLU A 334 -36.22 82.65 17.41
C GLU A 334 -37.02 82.82 16.11
N ARG A 335 -37.62 81.73 15.59
CA ARG A 335 -38.48 81.80 14.40
C ARG A 335 -39.76 82.59 14.63
N THR A 336 -40.39 82.44 15.80
CA THR A 336 -41.59 83.22 16.14
C THR A 336 -41.26 84.70 16.30
N GLU A 337 -40.17 85.04 16.99
CA GLU A 337 -39.73 86.43 17.17
C GLU A 337 -39.42 87.09 15.82
N LEU A 338 -38.74 86.38 14.92
CA LEU A 338 -38.44 86.89 13.58
C LEU A 338 -39.71 87.07 12.73
N SER A 339 -40.66 86.12 12.81
CA SER A 339 -41.93 86.22 12.10
C SER A 339 -42.80 87.38 12.61
N GLU A 340 -42.81 87.64 13.92
CA GLU A 340 -43.52 88.77 14.51
C GLU A 340 -42.91 90.10 14.07
N LYS A 341 -41.57 90.17 14.01
CA LYS A 341 -40.86 91.33 13.48
C LYS A 341 -41.19 91.56 12.00
N HIS A 342 -41.19 90.50 11.18
CA HIS A 342 -41.56 90.60 9.76
C HIS A 342 -42.99 91.13 9.58
N SER A 343 -43.94 90.69 10.40
CA SER A 343 -45.31 91.20 10.38
C SER A 343 -45.39 92.69 10.74
N ALA A 344 -44.65 93.14 11.76
CA ALA A 344 -44.62 94.55 12.15
C ALA A 344 -43.96 95.43 11.05
N ASP A 345 -42.87 94.96 10.46
CA ASP A 345 -42.19 95.63 9.35
C ASP A 345 -43.08 95.71 8.10
N GLU A 346 -43.89 94.68 7.82
CA GLU A 346 -44.88 94.68 6.75
C GLU A 346 -45.96 95.77 6.93
N ASP A 347 -46.50 95.91 8.15
CA ASP A 347 -47.48 96.93 8.49
C ASP A 347 -46.91 98.35 8.31
N ASP A 348 -45.76 98.63 8.92
CA ASP A 348 -45.07 99.93 8.83
C ASP A 348 -44.68 100.29 7.39
N TYR A 349 -44.18 99.30 6.64
CA TYR A 349 -43.83 99.47 5.23
C TYR A 349 -45.07 99.74 4.38
N TRP A 350 -46.18 99.03 4.62
CA TRP A 350 -47.44 99.24 3.91
C TRP A 350 -47.98 100.66 4.14
N PHE A 351 -48.00 101.16 5.38
CA PHE A 351 -48.44 102.53 5.68
C PHE A 351 -47.55 103.59 5.00
N SER A 352 -46.24 103.37 5.02
CA SER A 352 -45.25 104.25 4.37
C SER A 352 -45.44 104.28 2.85
N LEU A 353 -45.69 103.11 2.23
CA LEU A 353 -45.95 102.98 0.79
C LEU A 353 -47.24 103.70 0.36
N GLN A 354 -48.32 103.62 1.14
CA GLN A 354 -49.56 104.33 0.83
C GLN A 354 -49.35 105.84 0.73
N THR A 355 -48.51 106.39 1.58
CA THR A 355 -48.17 107.81 1.61
C THR A 355 -47.26 108.19 0.45
N TYR A 356 -46.21 107.40 0.18
CA TYR A 356 -45.25 107.65 -0.89
C TYR A 356 -45.85 107.57 -2.31
N LEU A 357 -46.87 106.73 -2.51
CA LEU A 357 -47.45 106.45 -3.82
C LEU A 357 -48.74 107.23 -4.15
N ARG A 358 -49.24 108.11 -3.26
CA ARG A 358 -50.56 108.76 -3.34
C ARG A 358 -50.94 109.33 -4.72
N ASP A 359 -49.99 109.97 -5.42
CA ASP A 359 -50.23 110.64 -6.72
C ASP A 359 -49.33 110.09 -7.85
N ARG A 360 -48.81 108.87 -7.71
CA ARG A 360 -47.90 108.26 -8.70
C ARG A 360 -48.68 107.41 -9.73
N PRO A 361 -48.32 107.45 -11.03
CA PRO A 361 -48.92 106.56 -12.03
C PRO A 361 -48.55 105.09 -11.72
N ASN A 362 -49.45 104.16 -12.08
CA ASN A 362 -49.30 102.72 -11.85
C ASN A 362 -49.05 102.35 -10.37
N LYS A 363 -49.70 103.05 -9.44
CA LYS A 363 -49.56 102.89 -7.98
C LYS A 363 -49.65 101.43 -7.53
N GLU A 364 -50.66 100.69 -7.97
CA GLU A 364 -50.88 99.30 -7.54
C GLU A 364 -49.77 98.34 -7.99
N ALA A 365 -49.34 98.44 -9.25
CA ALA A 365 -48.24 97.63 -9.77
C ALA A 365 -46.91 97.93 -9.07
N ARG A 366 -46.67 99.20 -8.73
CA ARG A 366 -45.49 99.63 -7.97
C ARG A 366 -45.54 99.17 -6.51
N GLN A 367 -46.70 99.27 -5.87
CA GLN A 367 -46.92 98.78 -4.51
C GLN A 367 -46.67 97.27 -4.45
N LYS A 368 -47.26 96.50 -5.37
CA LYS A 368 -47.05 95.05 -5.46
C LYS A 368 -45.57 94.71 -5.64
N ALA A 369 -44.87 95.34 -6.59
CA ALA A 369 -43.45 95.06 -6.83
C ALA A 369 -42.55 95.41 -5.63
N LEU A 370 -42.93 96.37 -4.80
CA LEU A 370 -42.20 96.74 -3.58
C LEU A 370 -42.49 95.78 -2.42
N MET A 371 -43.75 95.36 -2.24
CA MET A 371 -44.12 94.32 -1.28
C MET A 371 -43.49 92.97 -1.65
N ASP A 372 -43.51 92.58 -2.93
CA ASP A 372 -42.88 91.36 -3.42
C ASP A 372 -41.37 91.33 -3.10
N LYS A 373 -40.69 92.48 -3.18
CA LYS A 373 -39.27 92.60 -2.78
C LYS A 373 -39.06 92.43 -1.28
N LEU A 374 -39.94 93.01 -0.45
CA LEU A 374 -39.90 92.82 1.00
C LEU A 374 -40.09 91.35 1.36
N THR A 375 -41.09 90.68 0.76
CA THR A 375 -41.34 89.25 0.97
C THR A 375 -40.16 88.39 0.56
N VAL A 376 -39.46 88.71 -0.54
CA VAL A 376 -38.24 87.99 -0.94
C VAL A 376 -37.13 88.18 0.11
N ALA A 377 -36.88 89.41 0.56
CA ALA A 377 -35.85 89.68 1.57
C ALA A 377 -36.14 88.98 2.91
N GLN A 378 -37.41 88.99 3.36
CA GLN A 378 -37.84 88.29 4.57
C GLN A 378 -37.70 86.76 4.44
N LYS A 379 -38.02 86.20 3.27
CA LYS A 379 -37.76 84.78 2.99
C LYS A 379 -36.27 84.44 3.06
N GLU A 380 -35.41 85.29 2.49
CA GLU A 380 -33.96 85.11 2.58
C GLU A 380 -33.48 85.11 4.04
N GLU A 381 -33.98 86.03 4.88
CA GLU A 381 -33.67 86.09 6.31
C GLU A 381 -34.15 84.83 7.06
N MET A 382 -35.36 84.36 6.80
CA MET A 382 -35.88 83.10 7.38
C MET A 382 -35.05 81.89 6.94
N THR A 383 -34.63 81.82 5.67
CA THR A 383 -33.76 80.73 5.19
C THR A 383 -32.37 80.80 5.82
N GLY A 384 -31.81 82.00 6.00
CA GLY A 384 -30.53 82.20 6.67
C GLY A 384 -30.58 81.75 8.13
N LEU A 385 -31.64 82.12 8.85
CA LEU A 385 -31.88 81.65 10.21
C LEU A 385 -31.99 80.12 10.26
N ALA A 386 -32.75 79.50 9.37
CA ALA A 386 -32.89 78.05 9.32
C ALA A 386 -31.54 77.34 9.11
N MET A 387 -30.71 77.82 8.17
CA MET A 387 -29.35 77.29 7.95
C MET A 387 -28.46 77.44 9.19
N GLN A 388 -28.51 78.60 9.85
CA GLN A 388 -27.75 78.82 11.08
C GLN A 388 -28.21 77.89 12.22
N GLN A 389 -29.51 77.62 12.32
CA GLN A 389 -30.08 76.70 13.30
C GLN A 389 -29.66 75.24 13.02
N GLU A 390 -29.64 74.82 11.75
CA GLU A 390 -29.11 73.51 11.35
C GLU A 390 -27.63 73.35 11.71
N GLU A 391 -26.80 74.35 11.45
CA GLU A 391 -25.38 74.34 11.80
C GLU A 391 -25.16 74.30 13.32
N ARG A 392 -25.92 75.09 14.09
CA ARG A 392 -25.90 75.07 15.56
C ARG A 392 -26.31 73.70 16.11
N LEU A 393 -27.34 73.08 15.55
CA LEU A 393 -27.78 71.74 15.95
C LEU A 393 -26.70 70.70 15.68
N ALA A 394 -26.13 70.72 14.47
CA ALA A 394 -25.05 69.82 14.08
C ALA A 394 -23.83 69.98 14.98
N ALA A 395 -23.43 71.23 15.28
CA ALA A 395 -22.30 71.52 16.15
C ALA A 395 -22.51 71.03 17.59
N SER A 396 -23.72 71.20 18.14
CA SER A 396 -24.07 70.76 19.50
C SER A 396 -24.03 69.23 19.63
N LEU A 397 -24.58 68.52 18.64
CA LEU A 397 -24.68 67.05 18.67
C LEU A 397 -23.39 66.34 18.23
N ALA A 398 -22.46 67.03 17.58
CA ALA A 398 -21.28 66.41 16.95
C ALA A 398 -20.46 65.51 17.88
N ASP A 399 -20.28 65.89 19.16
CA ASP A 399 -19.52 65.07 20.11
C ASP A 399 -20.28 63.83 20.56
N ILE A 400 -21.59 63.98 20.80
CA ILE A 400 -22.48 62.88 21.17
C ILE A 400 -22.58 61.88 20.03
N ASP A 401 -22.72 62.35 18.80
CA ASP A 401 -22.81 61.52 17.59
C ASP A 401 -21.50 60.75 17.34
N ARG A 402 -20.35 61.40 17.50
CA ARG A 402 -19.05 60.72 17.43
C ARG A 402 -18.97 59.59 18.46
N ARG A 403 -19.30 59.87 19.73
CA ARG A 403 -19.23 58.86 20.79
C ARG A 403 -20.24 57.73 20.59
N LEU A 404 -21.44 58.03 20.12
CA LEU A 404 -22.45 57.03 19.76
C LEU A 404 -21.91 56.08 18.68
N HIS A 405 -21.30 56.62 17.62
CA HIS A 405 -20.69 55.82 16.57
C HIS A 405 -19.56 54.92 17.10
N GLU A 406 -18.68 55.44 17.96
CA GLU A 406 -17.61 54.65 18.58
C GLU A 406 -18.16 53.47 19.38
N VAL A 407 -19.15 53.72 20.26
CA VAL A 407 -19.78 52.69 21.10
C VAL A 407 -20.50 51.64 20.24
N GLU A 408 -21.21 52.06 19.20
CA GLU A 408 -21.87 51.14 18.26
C GLU A 408 -20.88 50.26 17.49
N ASP A 409 -19.76 50.83 17.06
CA ASP A 409 -18.70 50.09 16.38
C ASP A 409 -17.99 49.11 17.33
N GLU A 410 -17.77 49.47 18.59
CA GLU A 410 -17.25 48.55 19.61
C GLU A 410 -18.18 47.35 19.83
N ILE A 411 -19.48 47.60 19.97
CA ILE A 411 -20.50 46.55 20.08
C ILE A 411 -20.47 45.64 18.83
N ARG A 412 -20.38 46.23 17.63
CA ARG A 412 -20.31 45.48 16.37
C ARG A 412 -19.06 44.63 16.26
N ARG A 413 -17.88 45.18 16.58
CA ARG A 413 -16.59 44.47 16.59
C ARG A 413 -16.62 43.31 17.56
N GLY A 414 -17.15 43.50 18.78
CA GLY A 414 -17.31 42.44 19.76
C GLY A 414 -18.20 41.30 19.27
N ALA A 415 -19.31 41.62 18.57
CA ALA A 415 -20.17 40.60 17.98
C ALA A 415 -19.46 39.80 16.86
N GLN A 416 -18.67 40.47 16.03
CA GLN A 416 -17.89 39.84 14.97
C GLN A 416 -16.79 38.91 15.53
N ASP A 417 -16.01 39.37 16.51
CA ASP A 417 -14.97 38.56 17.17
C ASP A 417 -15.57 37.30 17.81
N ASN A 418 -16.69 37.45 18.52
CA ASN A 418 -17.43 36.31 19.09
C ASN A 418 -17.90 35.32 18.01
N GLY A 419 -18.34 35.84 16.86
CA GLY A 419 -18.69 35.03 15.69
C GLY A 419 -17.49 34.25 15.13
N GLU A 420 -16.32 34.90 15.03
CA GLU A 420 -15.11 34.26 14.53
C GLU A 420 -14.59 33.18 15.48
N ARG A 421 -14.59 33.43 16.81
CA ARG A 421 -14.20 32.43 17.82
C ARG A 421 -15.08 31.18 17.76
N ARG A 422 -16.39 31.33 17.52
CA ARG A 422 -17.31 30.20 17.31
C ARG A 422 -16.99 29.44 16.02
N LYS A 423 -16.72 30.14 14.92
CA LYS A 423 -16.34 29.51 13.64
C LYS A 423 -15.02 28.75 13.76
N ASP A 424 -14.02 29.33 14.42
CA ASP A 424 -12.71 28.72 14.65
C ASP A 424 -12.82 27.44 15.48
N LEU A 425 -13.60 27.46 16.58
CA LEU A 425 -13.89 26.24 17.35
C LEU A 425 -14.56 25.17 16.48
N ALA A 426 -15.59 25.54 15.71
CA ALA A 426 -16.29 24.60 14.83
C ALA A 426 -15.35 24.00 13.76
N ARG A 427 -14.44 24.79 13.18
CA ARG A 427 -13.44 24.29 12.21
C ARG A 427 -12.50 23.26 12.86
N ARG A 428 -12.01 23.52 14.08
CA ARG A 428 -11.14 22.59 14.81
C ARG A 428 -11.85 21.28 15.15
N GLN A 429 -13.06 21.36 15.68
CA GLN A 429 -13.86 20.19 16.03
C GLN A 429 -14.21 19.36 14.79
N TRP A 430 -14.56 20.02 13.69
CA TRP A 430 -14.81 19.35 12.42
C TRP A 430 -13.57 18.66 11.88
N ALA A 431 -12.41 19.32 11.88
CA ALA A 431 -11.15 18.75 11.42
C ALA A 431 -10.74 17.53 12.27
N GLU A 432 -10.89 17.63 13.59
CA GLU A 432 -10.64 16.51 14.49
C GLU A 432 -11.59 15.34 14.25
N TRP A 433 -12.90 15.61 14.11
CA TRP A 433 -13.89 14.57 13.81
C TRP A 433 -13.60 13.89 12.46
N LYS A 434 -13.19 14.66 11.45
CA LYS A 434 -12.77 14.13 10.14
C LYS A 434 -11.55 13.24 10.26
N TRP A 435 -10.50 13.70 10.94
CA TRP A 435 -9.31 12.88 11.17
C TRP A 435 -9.65 11.60 11.93
N PHE A 436 -10.45 11.72 12.99
CA PHE A 436 -10.91 10.59 13.79
C PHE A 436 -11.67 9.58 12.95
N LYS A 437 -12.61 10.02 12.09
CA LYS A 437 -13.34 9.15 11.16
C LYS A 437 -12.40 8.36 10.25
N VAL A 438 -11.40 9.02 9.65
CA VAL A 438 -10.40 8.36 8.79
C VAL A 438 -9.62 7.29 9.56
N ILE A 439 -9.26 7.56 10.82
CA ILE A 439 -8.58 6.56 11.67
C ILE A 439 -9.48 5.36 11.96
N LEU A 440 -10.76 5.56 12.23
CA LEU A 440 -11.70 4.44 12.45
C LEU A 440 -11.83 3.57 11.19
N GLU A 441 -12.01 4.21 10.03
CA GLU A 441 -12.10 3.51 8.74
C GLU A 441 -10.82 2.74 8.43
N ARG A 442 -9.64 3.34 8.68
CA ARG A 442 -8.36 2.64 8.46
C ARG A 442 -8.18 1.43 9.39
N ARG A 443 -8.61 1.51 10.65
CA ARG A 443 -8.51 0.37 11.58
C ARG A 443 -9.39 -0.81 11.16
N VAL A 444 -10.60 -0.54 10.69
CA VAL A 444 -11.49 -1.58 10.13
C VAL A 444 -10.84 -2.18 8.89
N ALA A 445 -10.34 -1.34 7.97
CA ALA A 445 -9.67 -1.81 6.76
C ALA A 445 -8.47 -2.71 7.07
N VAL A 446 -7.60 -2.35 8.01
CA VAL A 446 -6.46 -3.18 8.43
C VAL A 446 -6.92 -4.53 8.96
N LEU A 447 -8.01 -4.58 9.74
CA LEU A 447 -8.52 -5.85 10.27
C LEU A 447 -9.04 -6.76 9.14
N VAL A 448 -9.71 -6.19 8.13
CA VAL A 448 -10.18 -6.93 6.95
C VAL A 448 -8.99 -7.40 6.11
N GLU A 449 -8.01 -6.54 5.85
CA GLU A 449 -6.77 -6.87 5.13
C GLU A 449 -6.04 -8.06 5.80
N GLU A 450 -5.88 -8.04 7.13
CA GLU A 450 -5.26 -9.14 7.89
C GLU A 450 -6.07 -10.43 7.82
N ARG A 451 -7.40 -10.35 7.89
CA ARG A 451 -8.30 -11.50 7.72
C ARG A 451 -8.11 -12.16 6.37
N GLU A 452 -8.12 -11.38 5.29
CA GLU A 452 -7.94 -11.88 3.93
C GLU A 452 -6.58 -12.55 3.75
N VAL A 453 -5.52 -11.98 4.36
CA VAL A 453 -4.16 -12.54 4.32
C VAL A 453 -4.09 -13.87 5.08
N GLU A 454 -4.66 -13.97 6.29
CA GLU A 454 -4.67 -15.24 7.04
C GLU A 454 -5.54 -16.31 6.34
N GLU A 455 -6.71 -15.94 5.80
CA GLU A 455 -7.57 -16.85 5.02
C GLU A 455 -6.86 -17.35 3.75
N LYS A 456 -6.07 -16.50 3.09
CA LYS A 456 -5.26 -16.89 1.93
C LYS A 456 -4.15 -17.86 2.34
N ARG A 457 -3.45 -17.60 3.45
CA ARG A 457 -2.39 -18.49 3.98
C ARG A 457 -2.93 -19.86 4.35
N GLU A 458 -4.11 -19.95 4.97
CA GLU A 458 -4.72 -21.25 5.29
C GLU A 458 -5.18 -21.98 4.03
N ARG A 459 -5.72 -21.28 3.01
CA ARG A 459 -6.02 -21.87 1.70
C ARG A 459 -4.78 -22.46 1.05
N GLU A 460 -3.68 -21.70 0.98
CA GLU A 460 -2.41 -22.16 0.41
C GLU A 460 -1.85 -23.39 1.15
N ARG A 461 -1.96 -23.44 2.49
CA ARG A 461 -1.61 -24.63 3.27
C ARG A 461 -2.51 -25.83 2.98
N GLY A 462 -3.82 -25.61 2.81
CA GLY A 462 -4.77 -26.67 2.41
C GLY A 462 -4.47 -27.24 1.02
N TYR A 463 -4.13 -26.39 0.05
CA TYR A 463 -3.70 -26.82 -1.28
C TYR A 463 -2.37 -27.60 -1.25
N SER A 464 -1.43 -27.23 -0.37
CA SER A 464 -0.17 -27.96 -0.19
C SER A 464 -0.39 -29.39 0.33
N VAL A 465 -1.40 -29.63 1.17
CA VAL A 465 -1.73 -30.97 1.68
C VAL A 465 -2.39 -31.84 0.61
N HIS A 466 -3.24 -31.25 -0.25
CA HIS A 466 -3.85 -31.95 -1.38
C HIS A 466 -2.82 -32.35 -2.46
N MET A 467 -1.84 -31.49 -2.76
CA MET A 467 -0.80 -31.78 -3.76
C MET A 467 0.16 -32.89 -3.33
N LEU A 468 0.45 -33.00 -2.03
CA LEU A 468 1.30 -34.08 -1.48
C LEU A 468 0.59 -35.44 -1.48
N GLY A 469 -0.75 -35.47 -1.38
CA GLY A 469 -1.54 -36.69 -1.54
C GLY A 469 -1.58 -37.20 -2.99
N GLY A 470 -1.73 -36.29 -3.97
CA GLY A 470 -1.76 -36.67 -5.39
C GLY A 470 -0.41 -37.11 -5.96
N TYR A 471 0.70 -36.61 -5.41
CA TYR A 471 2.05 -37.01 -5.85
C TYR A 471 2.47 -38.41 -5.37
N LEU A 472 1.82 -38.97 -4.35
CA LEU A 472 2.08 -40.33 -3.88
C LEU A 472 1.28 -41.37 -4.67
N GLN A 473 0.05 -41.05 -5.10
CA GLN A 473 -0.73 -41.90 -6.00
C GLN A 473 -0.12 -42.05 -7.40
N ALA A 474 0.62 -41.05 -7.89
CA ALA A 474 1.25 -41.12 -9.21
C ALA A 474 2.52 -42.01 -9.26
N LYS A 475 3.04 -42.45 -8.11
CA LYS A 475 4.23 -43.33 -8.05
C LYS A 475 3.93 -44.81 -7.84
N GLU A 476 2.69 -45.18 -7.49
CA GLU A 476 2.30 -46.60 -7.30
C GLU A 476 1.62 -47.22 -8.53
N VAL A 477 1.43 -46.46 -9.62
CA VAL A 477 0.82 -46.94 -10.88
C VAL A 477 1.85 -47.23 -11.98
N GLU A 478 3.15 -47.00 -11.74
CA GLU A 478 4.24 -47.26 -12.71
C GLU A 478 5.32 -48.23 -12.19
N GLY A 479 4.96 -49.20 -11.34
CA GLY A 479 5.82 -50.31 -10.90
C GLY A 479 5.46 -51.62 -11.55
#